data_AF-A0A6J2XWD9-F1
#
_entry.id   AF-A0A6J2XWD9-F1
#
_cell.length_a   1.000
_cell.length_b   1.000
_cell.length_c   1.000
_cell.angle_alpha   90.00
_cell.angle_beta   90.00
_cell.angle_gamma   90.00
#
_symmetry.space_group_name_H-M   'P 1'
#
loop_
_entity.id
_entity.type
_entity.pdbx_description
1 polymer ?
#
loop_
_entity_poly.entity_id
_entity_poly.type
_entity_poly.pdbx_seq_one_letter_code
_entity_poly.pdbx_strand_id
1 'polypeptide(L)'
;MSLYIQISNPYIPSPCGSFGECKNVNNKAVCSCLPNYSGQPPNCRPECVINSECSFNKACVNLRCKYPCPGSCGSNAQCNVVNHVPVCYCFEGYTGDPFSGCQKLIPIEQPSHPYNSSFCGANANCKEYNGAGPCTCITGYFGDPYTGCRPECVQNSDCPRDKSCLINKCKNPYSRTCGLNAECFIRNYASNCDCLPGFTGNPTISCHQIPTIIEHSREPINPCVPSPCGPYSLCREIKNNAVCSCLPNYIGAPPMCKPECVVSSDVQIVHKIGHV
;
A
#
# COMPACT_ATOMS: atom_id res chain seq x y z
N MET A 1 13.73 -39.17 -11.47
CA MET A 1 13.70 -37.74 -11.86
C MET A 1 12.26 -37.27 -11.77
N SER A 2 11.90 -36.61 -10.67
CA SER A 2 10.56 -36.05 -10.49
C SER A 2 10.38 -34.86 -11.42
N LEU A 3 9.40 -34.95 -12.33
CA LEU A 3 8.96 -33.80 -13.12
C LEU A 3 8.28 -32.79 -12.20
N TYR A 4 8.96 -31.69 -11.89
CA TYR A 4 8.29 -30.49 -11.39
C TYR A 4 7.58 -29.82 -12.57
N ILE A 5 6.27 -30.02 -12.65
CA ILE A 5 5.39 -29.20 -13.48
C ILE A 5 5.44 -27.80 -12.87
N GLN A 6 6.10 -26.85 -13.55
CA GLN A 6 5.96 -25.43 -13.25
C GLN A 6 4.55 -25.00 -13.67
N ILE A 7 3.59 -25.17 -12.75
CA ILE A 7 2.29 -24.52 -12.84
C ILE A 7 2.59 -23.03 -12.68
N SER A 8 2.74 -22.31 -13.80
CA SER A 8 2.74 -20.86 -13.79
C SER A 8 1.46 -20.42 -13.09
N ASN A 9 1.62 -19.91 -11.87
CA ASN A 9 0.52 -19.57 -11.02
C ASN A 9 -0.30 -18.44 -11.69
N PRO A 10 -1.55 -18.67 -12.13
CA PRO A 10 -2.37 -17.65 -12.81
C PRO A 10 -2.78 -16.48 -11.90
N TYR A 11 -2.29 -16.43 -10.65
CA TYR A 11 -2.61 -15.44 -9.63
C TYR A 11 -1.60 -14.28 -9.53
N ILE A 12 -0.61 -14.15 -10.43
CA ILE A 12 0.36 -13.05 -10.42
C ILE A 12 0.48 -12.41 -11.82
N PRO A 13 0.10 -11.13 -12.00
CA PRO A 13 -0.54 -10.24 -11.02
C PRO A 13 -2.02 -10.60 -10.77
N SER A 14 -2.52 -10.33 -9.55
CA SER A 14 -3.90 -10.64 -9.17
C SER A 14 -4.92 -9.91 -10.08
N PRO A 15 -5.87 -10.61 -10.70
CA PRO A 15 -6.87 -9.98 -11.58
C PRO A 15 -7.92 -9.14 -10.82
N CYS A 16 -7.91 -9.17 -9.47
CA CYS A 16 -8.94 -8.56 -8.63
C CYS A 16 -8.70 -7.09 -8.27
N GLY A 17 -7.63 -6.46 -8.78
CA GLY A 17 -7.34 -5.04 -8.56
C GLY A 17 -6.95 -4.67 -7.13
N SER A 18 -6.74 -3.38 -6.88
CA SER A 18 -6.38 -2.86 -5.56
C SER A 18 -7.54 -3.01 -4.58
N PHE A 19 -7.23 -3.39 -3.34
CA PHE A 19 -8.20 -3.65 -2.28
C PHE A 19 -9.22 -4.77 -2.58
N GLY A 20 -8.95 -5.59 -3.59
CA GLY A 20 -9.69 -6.81 -3.92
C GLY A 20 -9.03 -8.06 -3.30
N GLU A 21 -9.84 -8.90 -2.67
CA GLU A 21 -9.50 -10.26 -2.26
C GLU A 21 -9.76 -11.23 -3.41
N CYS A 22 -8.78 -12.09 -3.71
CA CYS A 22 -8.90 -13.14 -4.71
C CYS A 22 -9.06 -14.49 -4.02
N LYS A 23 -10.16 -15.20 -4.29
CA LYS A 23 -10.42 -16.57 -3.81
C LYS A 23 -10.50 -17.52 -4.99
N ASN A 24 -9.92 -18.71 -4.85
CA ASN A 24 -10.07 -19.78 -5.83
C ASN A 24 -11.31 -20.60 -5.49
N VAL A 25 -12.28 -20.64 -6.40
CA VAL A 25 -13.44 -21.51 -6.31
C VAL A 25 -13.52 -22.31 -7.62
N ASN A 26 -13.39 -23.64 -7.54
CA ASN A 26 -13.44 -24.56 -8.69
C ASN A 26 -12.47 -24.20 -9.83
N ASN A 27 -11.20 -23.90 -9.50
CA ASN A 27 -10.17 -23.48 -10.46
C ASN A 27 -10.49 -22.17 -11.21
N LYS A 28 -11.38 -21.33 -10.66
CA LYS A 28 -11.67 -19.98 -11.16
C LYS A 28 -11.34 -18.93 -10.10
N ALA A 29 -10.73 -17.82 -10.53
CA ALA A 29 -10.51 -16.65 -9.70
C ALA A 29 -11.83 -15.92 -9.46
N VAL A 30 -12.28 -15.89 -8.20
CA VAL A 30 -13.44 -15.13 -7.75
C VAL A 30 -12.94 -13.94 -6.93
N CYS A 31 -13.34 -12.75 -7.33
CA CYS A 31 -12.92 -11.50 -6.68
C CYS A 31 -14.03 -10.95 -5.78
N SER A 32 -13.65 -10.46 -4.60
CA SER A 32 -14.51 -9.69 -3.69
C SER A 32 -13.73 -8.53 -3.10
N CYS A 33 -14.38 -7.43 -2.68
CA CYS A 33 -13.65 -6.36 -2.00
C CYS A 33 -13.24 -6.79 -0.59
N LEU A 34 -12.07 -6.31 -0.13
CA LEU A 34 -11.62 -6.48 1.25
C LEU A 34 -12.62 -5.85 2.23
N PRO A 35 -12.65 -6.31 3.50
CA PRO A 35 -13.52 -5.72 4.51
C PRO A 35 -13.33 -4.21 4.62
N ASN A 36 -14.44 -3.47 4.64
CA ASN A 36 -14.52 -2.00 4.67
C ASN A 36 -14.18 -1.28 3.35
N TYR A 37 -13.98 -2.01 2.26
CA TYR A 37 -13.93 -1.46 0.91
C TYR A 37 -15.24 -1.80 0.17
N SER A 38 -15.67 -0.91 -0.72
CA SER A 38 -16.95 -1.02 -1.43
C SER A 38 -16.77 -0.86 -2.93
N GLY A 39 -17.76 -1.30 -3.70
CA GLY A 39 -17.73 -1.30 -5.17
C GLY A 39 -17.67 -2.71 -5.75
N GLN A 40 -17.42 -2.79 -7.05
CA GLN A 40 -17.33 -4.04 -7.79
C GLN A 40 -15.86 -4.28 -8.18
N PRO A 41 -15.25 -5.41 -7.78
CA PRO A 41 -13.90 -5.75 -8.23
C PRO A 41 -13.79 -5.70 -9.76
N PRO A 42 -12.68 -5.19 -10.32
CA PRO A 42 -11.43 -4.79 -9.66
C PRO A 42 -11.42 -3.37 -9.04
N ASN A 43 -12.53 -2.63 -9.14
CA ASN A 43 -12.64 -1.23 -8.72
C ASN A 43 -13.11 -1.09 -7.27
N CYS A 44 -12.48 -1.81 -6.35
CA CYS A 44 -12.76 -1.66 -4.92
C CYS A 44 -12.21 -0.31 -4.43
N ARG A 45 -13.05 0.46 -3.74
CA ARG A 45 -12.73 1.80 -3.24
C ARG A 45 -12.98 1.88 -1.73
N PRO A 46 -12.12 2.60 -0.99
CA PRO A 46 -12.41 2.93 0.40
C PRO A 46 -13.63 3.84 0.55
N GLU A 47 -14.11 4.01 1.78
CA GLU A 47 -15.20 4.93 2.13
C GLU A 47 -14.88 6.38 1.75
N CYS A 48 -13.63 6.81 1.94
CA CYS A 48 -13.18 8.13 1.51
C CYS A 48 -11.69 8.12 1.14
N VAL A 49 -11.28 9.06 0.29
CA VAL A 49 -9.86 9.43 0.07
C VAL A 49 -9.55 10.88 0.43
N ILE A 50 -10.57 11.73 0.50
CA ILE A 50 -10.50 13.14 0.86
C ILE A 50 -11.65 13.51 1.78
N ASN A 51 -11.49 14.59 2.55
CA ASN A 51 -12.48 15.03 3.55
C ASN A 51 -13.84 15.37 2.93
N SER A 52 -13.88 15.94 1.73
CA SER A 52 -15.12 16.32 1.04
C SER A 52 -16.01 15.15 0.64
N GLU A 53 -15.52 13.91 0.70
CA GLU A 53 -16.32 12.69 0.51
C GLU A 53 -17.08 12.29 1.79
N CYS A 54 -16.73 12.91 2.92
CA CYS A 54 -17.38 12.70 4.20
C CYS A 54 -18.45 13.76 4.47
N SER A 55 -19.39 13.45 5.36
CA SER A 55 -20.30 14.46 5.92
C SER A 55 -19.51 15.59 6.61
N PHE A 56 -20.09 16.80 6.69
CA PHE A 56 -19.43 18.01 7.19
C PHE A 56 -18.82 17.87 8.61
N ASN A 57 -19.37 16.97 9.44
CA ASN A 57 -18.92 16.69 10.80
C ASN A 57 -17.92 15.52 10.90
N LYS A 58 -17.45 14.95 9.79
CA LYS A 58 -16.53 13.80 9.76
C LYS A 58 -15.31 14.10 8.89
N ALA A 59 -14.13 13.63 9.27
CA ALA A 59 -12.92 13.74 8.47
C ALA A 59 -12.54 12.38 7.86
N CYS A 60 -11.84 12.42 6.74
CA CYS A 60 -11.28 11.21 6.13
C CYS A 60 -10.00 10.80 6.86
N VAL A 61 -10.13 9.85 7.79
CA VAL A 61 -9.04 9.36 8.64
C VAL A 61 -8.86 7.87 8.40
N ASN A 62 -7.67 7.49 7.90
CA ASN A 62 -7.35 6.11 7.53
C ASN A 62 -8.39 5.51 6.56
N LEU A 63 -8.68 6.25 5.49
CA LEU A 63 -9.59 5.86 4.41
C LEU A 63 -11.06 5.68 4.83
N ARG A 64 -11.44 6.27 5.98
CA ARG A 64 -12.80 6.19 6.54
C ARG A 64 -13.28 7.52 7.09
N CYS A 65 -14.57 7.78 7.00
CA CYS A 65 -15.18 8.99 7.54
C CYS A 65 -15.40 8.83 9.04
N LYS A 66 -14.51 9.43 9.84
CA LYS A 66 -14.54 9.37 11.31
C LYS A 66 -14.81 10.74 11.91
N TYR A 67 -15.45 10.75 13.07
CA TYR A 67 -15.58 11.98 13.87
C TYR A 67 -14.19 12.36 14.39
N PRO A 68 -13.64 13.55 14.07
CA PRO A 68 -12.26 13.89 14.37
C PRO A 68 -12.01 14.37 15.81
N CYS A 69 -13.03 14.58 16.64
CA CYS A 69 -12.83 15.09 18.00
C CYS A 69 -12.15 14.17 19.02
N PRO A 70 -12.34 12.83 19.02
CA PRO A 70 -11.73 11.97 20.03
C PRO A 70 -10.20 12.08 20.02
N GLY A 71 -9.62 12.52 21.14
CA GLY A 71 -8.18 12.73 21.29
C GLY A 71 -7.63 14.05 20.71
N SER A 72 -8.50 14.94 20.23
CA SER A 72 -8.09 16.23 19.62
C SER A 72 -8.00 17.38 20.60
N CYS A 73 -8.81 17.37 21.65
CA CYS A 73 -8.86 18.44 22.65
C CYS A 73 -8.34 17.94 24.00
N GLY A 74 -7.79 18.86 24.78
CA GLY A 74 -7.29 18.61 26.12
C GLY A 74 -8.41 18.42 27.15
N SER A 75 -8.03 18.18 28.40
CA SER A 75 -8.97 18.04 29.51
C SER A 75 -9.77 19.34 29.73
N ASN A 76 -11.04 19.22 30.14
CA ASN A 76 -11.94 20.35 30.35
C ASN A 76 -12.15 21.28 29.13
N ALA A 77 -11.99 20.73 27.92
CA ALA A 77 -12.32 21.41 26.67
C ALA A 77 -13.46 20.68 25.92
N GLN A 78 -14.33 21.45 25.30
CA GLN A 78 -15.33 20.96 24.34
C GLN A 78 -14.75 20.97 22.92
N CYS A 79 -15.19 20.00 22.11
CA CYS A 79 -14.81 19.89 20.70
C CYS A 79 -16.01 20.10 19.78
N ASN A 80 -15.85 20.98 18.79
CA ASN A 80 -16.77 21.12 17.68
C ASN A 80 -16.05 20.86 16.35
N VAL A 81 -16.72 20.33 15.34
CA VAL A 81 -16.13 20.06 14.03
C VAL A 81 -16.54 21.14 13.05
N VAL A 82 -15.55 21.84 12.49
CA VAL A 82 -15.75 22.87 11.48
C VAL A 82 -14.99 22.45 10.23
N ASN A 83 -15.69 22.25 9.11
CA ASN A 83 -15.10 21.84 7.83
C ASN A 83 -14.15 20.64 7.96
N HIS A 84 -14.62 19.56 8.58
CA HIS A 84 -13.83 18.34 8.83
C HIS A 84 -12.64 18.50 9.80
N VAL A 85 -12.48 19.66 10.45
CA VAL A 85 -11.38 19.94 11.40
C VAL A 85 -11.95 20.05 12.82
N PRO A 86 -11.35 19.39 13.83
CA PRO A 86 -11.75 19.57 15.22
C PRO A 86 -11.28 20.95 15.72
N VAL A 87 -12.18 21.68 16.35
CA VAL A 87 -11.95 22.98 16.97
C VAL A 87 -12.28 22.86 18.45
N CYS A 88 -11.31 23.20 19.29
CA CYS A 88 -11.38 23.02 20.73
C CYS A 88 -11.62 24.35 21.45
N TYR A 89 -12.50 24.35 22.45
CA TYR A 89 -12.79 25.50 23.30
C TYR A 89 -12.82 25.05 24.76
N CYS A 90 -12.36 25.88 25.70
CA CYS A 90 -12.56 25.57 27.12
C CYS A 90 -14.05 25.55 27.47
N PHE A 91 -14.46 24.70 28.41
CA PHE A 91 -15.80 24.80 28.98
C PHE A 91 -16.02 26.16 29.66
N GLU A 92 -17.28 26.56 29.82
CA GLU A 92 -17.64 27.78 30.53
C GLU A 92 -17.08 27.74 31.97
N GLY A 93 -16.44 28.82 32.41
CA GLY A 93 -15.75 28.87 33.70
C GLY A 93 -14.36 28.22 33.72
N TYR A 94 -13.81 27.83 32.56
CA TYR A 94 -12.44 27.35 32.42
C TYR A 94 -11.62 28.25 31.48
N THR A 95 -10.31 28.30 31.69
CA THR A 95 -9.34 29.06 30.89
C THR A 95 -8.09 28.23 30.63
N GLY A 96 -7.23 28.65 29.70
CA GLY A 96 -6.02 27.93 29.30
C GLY A 96 -6.01 27.57 27.82
N ASP A 97 -5.20 26.56 27.45
CA ASP A 97 -5.09 26.06 26.08
C ASP A 97 -6.08 24.89 25.86
N PRO A 98 -7.11 25.03 25.01
CA PRO A 98 -8.07 23.95 24.76
C PRO A 98 -7.48 22.68 24.14
N PHE A 99 -6.30 22.74 23.53
CA PHE A 99 -5.63 21.55 22.96
C PHE A 99 -4.82 20.79 24.00
N SER A 100 -4.18 21.49 24.94
CA SER A 100 -3.40 20.89 26.03
C SER A 100 -4.24 20.56 27.26
N GLY A 101 -5.23 21.40 27.58
CA GLY A 101 -6.13 21.27 28.72
C GLY A 101 -6.45 22.61 29.38
N CYS A 102 -7.69 22.74 29.84
CA CYS A 102 -8.19 23.93 30.51
C CYS A 102 -8.25 23.73 32.04
N GLN A 103 -8.05 24.83 32.77
CA GLN A 103 -8.12 24.92 34.22
C GLN A 103 -9.28 25.80 34.65
N LYS A 104 -9.85 25.52 35.82
CA LYS A 104 -11.00 26.27 36.34
C LYS A 104 -10.58 27.72 36.62
N LEU A 105 -11.39 28.69 36.19
CA LEU A 105 -11.25 30.08 36.59
C LEU A 105 -11.51 30.18 38.09
N ILE A 106 -10.46 30.49 38.86
CA ILE A 106 -10.60 30.83 40.27
C ILE A 106 -11.00 32.31 40.32
N PRO A 107 -12.16 32.66 40.89
CA PRO A 107 -12.52 34.07 41.08
C PRO A 107 -11.48 34.69 42.02
N ILE A 108 -10.68 35.62 41.50
CA ILE A 108 -9.78 36.41 42.34
C ILE A 108 -10.67 37.47 43.00
N GLU A 109 -10.97 37.28 44.28
CA GLU A 109 -11.68 38.28 45.08
C GLU A 109 -10.69 39.39 45.48
N GLN A 110 -10.25 40.23 44.52
CA GLN A 110 -9.46 41.43 44.80
C GLN A 110 -9.79 42.58 43.85
N PRO A 111 -9.73 43.83 44.35
CA PRO A 111 -10.50 44.95 43.82
C PRO A 111 -9.96 45.44 42.47
N SER A 112 -10.89 45.93 41.67
CA SER A 112 -10.72 46.49 40.33
C SER A 112 -9.57 47.49 40.24
N HIS A 113 -8.41 47.03 39.80
CA HIS A 113 -7.42 47.87 39.13
C HIS A 113 -7.76 47.91 37.63
N PRO A 114 -8.10 49.07 37.05
CA PRO A 114 -8.66 49.17 35.71
C PRO A 114 -7.59 49.16 34.60
N TYR A 115 -6.65 48.20 34.63
CA TYR A 115 -5.59 48.09 33.61
C TYR A 115 -5.11 46.66 33.27
N ASN A 116 -5.88 45.61 33.60
CA ASN A 116 -5.61 44.29 33.02
C ASN A 116 -6.25 44.16 31.65
N SER A 117 -5.71 44.93 30.72
CA SER A 117 -5.80 44.57 29.32
C SER A 117 -4.70 43.57 28.99
N SER A 118 -5.04 42.29 29.04
CA SER A 118 -4.39 41.33 28.17
C SER A 118 -5.32 41.12 26.97
N PHE A 119 -5.36 42.09 26.05
CA PHE A 119 -6.08 41.98 24.76
C PHE A 119 -5.49 40.91 23.83
N CYS A 120 -4.52 40.11 24.28
CA CYS A 120 -3.90 39.07 23.47
C CYS A 120 -4.62 37.73 23.66
N GLY A 121 -4.86 37.05 22.54
CA GLY A 121 -5.43 35.70 22.53
C GLY A 121 -4.47 34.66 23.09
N ALA A 122 -4.95 33.41 23.23
CA ALA A 122 -4.14 32.30 23.74
C ALA A 122 -2.84 32.11 22.94
N ASN A 123 -1.75 31.74 23.61
CA ASN A 123 -0.41 31.56 23.03
C ASN A 123 0.19 32.80 22.34
N ALA A 124 -0.21 34.01 22.76
CA ALA A 124 0.39 35.27 22.36
C ALA A 124 1.02 36.02 23.55
N ASN A 125 2.12 36.72 23.28
CA ASN A 125 2.81 37.62 24.19
C ASN A 125 2.41 39.07 23.90
N CYS A 126 2.15 39.84 24.95
CA CYS A 126 2.03 41.29 24.87
C CYS A 126 3.43 41.92 24.91
N LYS A 127 3.86 42.62 23.86
CA LYS A 127 5.11 43.40 23.90
C LYS A 127 4.85 44.73 24.61
N GLU A 128 5.12 44.79 25.91
CA GLU A 128 4.95 46.01 26.71
C GLU A 128 5.71 47.22 26.13
N TYR A 129 4.94 48.19 25.64
CA TYR A 129 5.30 49.60 25.69
C TYR A 129 4.16 50.32 26.41
N ASN A 130 4.40 50.74 27.66
CA ASN A 130 3.49 51.60 28.44
C ASN A 130 2.01 51.15 28.46
N GLY A 131 1.75 49.85 28.69
CA GLY A 131 0.38 49.35 28.90
C GLY A 131 -0.51 49.22 27.66
N ALA A 132 0.02 49.39 26.43
CA ALA A 132 -0.73 49.22 25.17
C ALA A 132 0.16 48.62 24.05
N GLY A 133 0.75 47.46 24.31
CA GLY A 133 1.64 46.76 23.38
C GLY A 133 0.91 45.95 22.30
N PRO A 134 1.45 45.83 21.07
CA PRO A 134 0.90 44.90 20.07
C PRO A 134 1.13 43.44 20.51
N CYS A 135 0.12 42.60 20.30
CA CYS A 135 0.19 41.17 20.59
C CYS A 135 1.02 40.45 19.52
N THR A 136 1.84 39.50 19.93
CA THR A 136 2.67 38.68 19.02
C THR A 136 2.58 37.22 19.42
N CYS A 137 2.46 36.28 18.47
CA CYS A 137 2.44 34.87 18.81
C CYS A 137 3.76 34.44 19.48
N ILE A 138 3.66 33.57 20.48
CA ILE A 138 4.82 32.92 21.10
C ILE A 138 5.59 32.14 20.02
N THR A 139 6.91 32.06 20.14
CA THR A 139 7.78 31.34 19.19
C THR A 139 7.26 29.93 18.91
N GLY A 140 7.00 29.62 17.63
CA GLY A 140 6.49 28.32 17.20
C GLY A 140 4.97 28.23 17.07
N TYR A 141 4.24 29.29 17.42
CA TYR A 141 2.81 29.44 17.19
C TYR A 141 2.54 30.46 16.07
N PHE A 142 1.43 30.25 15.35
CA PHE A 142 1.05 31.02 14.18
C PHE A 142 -0.44 31.35 14.23
N GLY A 143 -0.85 32.45 13.58
CA GLY A 143 -2.24 32.91 13.56
C GLY A 143 -2.35 34.38 13.95
N ASP A 144 -3.54 34.77 14.39
CA ASP A 144 -3.83 36.12 14.87
C ASP A 144 -3.56 36.22 16.38
N PRO A 145 -2.59 37.05 16.82
CA PRO A 145 -2.24 37.22 18.22
C PRO A 145 -3.35 37.79 19.12
N TYR A 146 -4.39 38.42 18.55
CA TYR A 146 -5.50 39.00 19.31
C TYR A 146 -6.63 38.00 19.56
N THR A 147 -6.84 37.04 18.65
CA THR A 147 -7.85 35.97 18.83
C THR A 147 -7.25 34.70 19.42
N GLY A 148 -5.99 34.40 19.12
CA GLY A 148 -5.27 33.23 19.61
C GLY A 148 -4.38 32.59 18.53
N CYS A 149 -3.21 32.14 18.95
CA CYS A 149 -2.22 31.49 18.11
C CYS A 149 -2.28 29.96 18.26
N ARG A 150 -2.14 29.25 17.14
CA ARG A 150 -2.13 27.78 17.06
C ARG A 150 -0.71 27.28 16.78
N PRO A 151 -0.27 26.14 17.34
CA PRO A 151 1.00 25.53 16.96
C PRO A 151 0.99 25.07 15.50
N GLU A 152 2.17 24.78 14.95
CA GLU A 152 2.34 24.29 13.58
C GLU A 152 1.53 23.02 13.31
N CYS A 153 1.41 22.15 14.31
CA CYS A 153 0.57 20.96 14.25
C CYS A 153 0.08 20.57 15.66
N VAL A 154 -1.06 19.89 15.73
CA VAL A 154 -1.52 19.13 16.90
C VAL A 154 -1.71 17.64 16.56
N GLN A 155 -1.90 17.32 15.28
CA GLN A 155 -2.00 15.96 14.77
C GLN A 155 -1.04 15.73 13.61
N ASN A 156 -0.71 14.46 13.36
CA ASN A 156 0.06 14.07 12.19
C ASN A 156 -0.60 14.56 10.88
N SER A 157 -1.94 14.57 10.81
CA SER A 157 -2.68 15.06 9.65
C SER A 157 -2.51 16.55 9.35
N ASP A 158 -2.11 17.35 10.35
CA ASP A 158 -1.80 18.77 10.13
C ASP A 158 -0.46 18.94 9.39
N CYS A 159 0.38 17.90 9.39
CA CYS A 159 1.67 17.91 8.71
C CYS A 159 1.57 17.46 7.25
N PRO A 160 2.52 17.90 6.41
CA PRO A 160 2.79 17.26 5.13
C PRO A 160 2.98 15.73 5.29
N ARG A 161 2.65 14.95 4.26
CA ARG A 161 2.66 13.47 4.34
C ARG A 161 4.02 12.88 4.70
N ASP A 162 5.10 13.64 4.52
CA ASP A 162 6.49 13.31 4.81
C ASP A 162 6.96 13.73 6.23
N LYS A 163 6.06 14.23 7.09
CA LYS A 163 6.39 14.70 8.44
C LYS A 163 5.35 14.26 9.44
N SER A 164 5.74 14.16 10.70
CA SER A 164 4.84 13.81 11.81
C SER A 164 4.85 14.92 12.84
N CYS A 165 3.75 15.06 13.58
CA CYS A 165 3.65 16.07 14.61
C CYS A 165 4.41 15.63 15.86
N LEU A 166 5.55 16.27 16.12
CA LEU A 166 6.41 15.98 17.25
C LEU A 166 6.67 17.28 18.02
N ILE A 167 6.09 17.36 19.23
CA ILE A 167 6.18 18.55 20.11
C ILE A 167 5.74 19.81 19.34
N ASN A 168 4.49 19.80 18.86
CA ASN A 168 3.84 20.95 18.21
C ASN A 168 4.54 21.48 16.94
N LYS A 169 5.41 20.66 16.33
CA LYS A 169 6.19 20.96 15.13
C LYS A 169 6.12 19.79 14.16
N CYS A 170 5.95 20.08 12.87
CA CYS A 170 6.07 19.07 11.83
C CYS A 170 7.54 18.73 11.62
N LYS A 171 7.97 17.67 12.28
CA LYS A 171 9.33 17.16 12.18
C LYS A 171 9.33 15.91 11.35
N ASN A 172 10.46 15.66 10.71
CA ASN A 172 10.64 14.40 10.06
C ASN A 172 10.82 13.31 11.14
N PRO A 173 10.00 12.24 11.17
CA PRO A 173 10.12 11.13 12.11
C PRO A 173 11.38 10.28 11.94
N TYR A 174 12.35 10.63 11.06
CA TYR A 174 13.59 9.88 10.83
C TYR A 174 14.33 9.52 12.14
N SER A 175 13.97 8.38 12.72
CA SER A 175 14.92 7.48 13.34
C SER A 175 15.49 6.65 12.20
N ARG A 176 16.79 6.77 11.94
CA ARG A 176 17.49 6.00 10.90
C ARG A 176 17.47 4.51 11.22
N THR A 177 16.45 3.79 10.74
CA THR A 177 16.34 2.34 10.99
C THR A 177 15.85 1.55 9.78
N CYS A 178 16.17 1.97 8.55
CA CYS A 178 16.08 1.07 7.40
C CYS A 178 17.35 0.23 7.31
N GLY A 179 17.20 -0.99 6.79
CA GLY A 179 18.28 -1.95 6.63
C GLY A 179 19.33 -1.53 5.61
N LEU A 180 20.45 -2.26 5.53
CA LEU A 180 21.47 -2.03 4.52
C LEU A 180 20.89 -2.13 3.10
N ASN A 181 21.30 -1.23 2.21
CA ASN A 181 20.79 -1.11 0.83
C ASN A 181 19.27 -0.88 0.72
N ALA A 182 18.65 -0.30 1.74
CA ALA A 182 17.28 0.18 1.71
C ALA A 182 17.21 1.71 1.80
N GLU A 183 16.23 2.31 1.13
CA GLU A 183 15.91 3.72 1.21
C GLU A 183 14.72 3.94 2.16
N CYS A 184 14.82 4.96 3.00
CA CYS A 184 13.73 5.37 3.88
C CYS A 184 12.88 6.44 3.20
N PHE A 185 11.58 6.23 3.19
CA PHE A 185 10.61 7.24 2.76
C PHE A 185 9.46 7.28 3.74
N ILE A 186 8.72 8.38 3.75
CA ILE A 186 7.61 8.54 4.68
C ILE A 186 6.31 8.44 3.92
N ARG A 187 5.45 7.55 4.39
CA ARG A 187 4.11 7.38 3.85
C ARG A 187 3.14 7.29 5.02
N ASN A 188 2.04 8.05 4.93
CA ASN A 188 1.00 8.11 5.98
C ASN A 188 1.57 8.45 7.37
N TYR A 189 2.47 9.44 7.46
CA TYR A 189 3.03 9.93 8.72
C TYR A 189 3.91 8.91 9.48
N ALA A 190 4.32 7.83 8.80
CA ALA A 190 5.19 6.78 9.33
C ALA A 190 6.42 6.58 8.44
N SER A 191 7.54 6.18 9.05
CA SER A 191 8.75 5.77 8.33
C SER A 191 8.55 4.40 7.69
N ASN A 192 8.74 4.33 6.38
CA ASN A 192 8.72 3.11 5.57
C ASN A 192 10.08 2.91 4.92
N CYS A 193 10.40 1.66 4.59
CA CYS A 193 11.65 1.28 3.95
C CYS A 193 11.36 0.46 2.69
N ASP A 194 12.03 0.78 1.59
CA ASP A 194 12.02 -0.01 0.35
C ASP A 194 13.47 -0.35 -0.04
N CYS A 195 13.69 -1.49 -0.70
CA CYS A 195 15.02 -1.83 -1.21
C CYS A 195 15.40 -0.92 -2.38
N LEU A 196 16.68 -0.55 -2.47
CA LEU A 196 17.20 0.20 -3.61
C LEU A 196 17.03 -0.58 -4.93
N PRO A 197 16.97 0.10 -6.09
CA PRO A 197 16.88 -0.56 -7.39
C PRO A 197 18.00 -1.60 -7.58
N GLY A 198 17.63 -2.82 -7.97
CA GLY A 198 18.58 -3.93 -8.12
C GLY A 198 18.83 -4.74 -6.84
N PHE A 199 18.15 -4.43 -5.73
CA PHE A 199 18.19 -5.18 -4.48
C PHE A 199 16.83 -5.78 -4.12
N THR A 200 16.83 -6.89 -3.38
CA THR A 200 15.66 -7.59 -2.86
C THR A 200 15.92 -8.06 -1.41
N GLY A 201 14.88 -8.41 -0.65
CA GLY A 201 15.00 -8.81 0.75
C GLY A 201 14.06 -8.04 1.67
N ASN A 202 14.42 -7.95 2.96
CA ASN A 202 13.62 -7.22 3.95
C ASN A 202 14.20 -5.82 4.17
N PRO A 203 13.52 -4.75 3.73
CA PRO A 203 14.06 -3.40 3.76
C PRO A 203 14.18 -2.78 5.16
N THR A 204 13.58 -3.37 6.20
CA THR A 204 13.82 -2.93 7.59
C THR A 204 15.03 -3.61 8.23
N ILE A 205 15.55 -4.70 7.63
CA ILE A 205 16.69 -5.47 8.16
C ILE A 205 17.92 -5.33 7.24
N SER A 206 17.80 -5.79 5.99
CA SER A 206 18.86 -5.73 4.97
C SER A 206 18.33 -6.19 3.61
N CYS A 207 18.73 -5.49 2.55
CA CYS A 207 18.52 -5.87 1.15
C CYS A 207 19.82 -6.37 0.52
N HIS A 208 19.71 -7.41 -0.31
CA HIS A 208 20.81 -8.04 -1.06
C HIS A 208 20.59 -7.89 -2.57
N GLN A 209 21.65 -7.93 -3.38
CA GLN A 209 21.52 -7.76 -4.83
C GLN A 209 20.63 -8.86 -5.42
N ILE A 210 19.75 -8.47 -6.33
CA ILE A 210 19.01 -9.41 -7.16
C ILE A 210 20.04 -10.16 -8.00
N PRO A 211 20.12 -11.49 -7.91
CA PRO A 211 21.08 -12.24 -8.71
C PRO A 211 20.76 -11.99 -10.19
N THR A 212 21.68 -11.32 -10.88
CA THR A 212 21.70 -11.30 -12.33
C THR A 212 21.89 -12.74 -12.78
N ILE A 213 20.88 -13.33 -13.42
CA ILE A 213 21.11 -14.52 -14.24
C ILE A 213 22.10 -14.06 -15.29
N ILE A 214 23.37 -14.42 -15.10
CA ILE A 214 24.40 -14.15 -16.08
C ILE A 214 24.02 -15.00 -17.29
N GLU A 215 23.43 -14.38 -18.32
CA GLU A 215 23.38 -14.95 -19.67
C GLU A 215 24.82 -15.01 -20.20
N HIS A 216 25.64 -15.92 -19.67
CA HIS A 216 26.93 -16.30 -20.25
C HIS A 216 26.89 -17.79 -20.57
N SER A 217 26.07 -18.12 -21.56
CA SER A 217 26.33 -19.18 -22.55
C SER A 217 25.17 -19.24 -23.54
N ARG A 218 25.07 -18.26 -24.45
CA ARG A 218 24.40 -18.53 -25.73
C ARG A 218 25.36 -19.36 -26.59
N GLU A 219 25.63 -20.60 -26.18
CA GLU A 219 25.97 -21.61 -27.17
C GLU A 219 24.73 -21.77 -28.08
N PRO A 220 24.91 -21.95 -29.39
CA PRO A 220 23.79 -22.14 -30.30
C PRO A 220 22.94 -23.33 -29.81
N ILE A 221 21.73 -23.04 -29.33
CA ILE A 221 20.78 -24.05 -28.89
C ILE A 221 20.40 -24.86 -30.13
N ASN A 222 20.89 -26.08 -30.22
CA ASN A 222 20.50 -27.00 -31.30
C ASN A 222 18.99 -27.23 -31.23
N PRO A 223 18.20 -26.78 -32.23
CA PRO A 223 16.74 -26.83 -32.17
C PRO A 223 16.18 -28.27 -32.26
N CYS A 224 17.01 -29.27 -32.55
CA CYS A 224 16.66 -30.69 -32.55
C CYS A 224 16.93 -31.38 -31.19
N VAL A 225 17.35 -30.66 -30.14
CA VAL A 225 17.64 -31.24 -28.81
C VAL A 225 16.92 -30.46 -27.70
N PRO A 226 15.87 -31.03 -27.06
CA PRO A 226 15.21 -32.30 -27.41
C PRO A 226 14.39 -32.17 -28.71
N SER A 227 14.27 -33.27 -29.48
CA SER A 227 13.62 -33.23 -30.81
C SER A 227 12.14 -32.85 -30.71
N PRO A 228 11.70 -31.77 -31.39
CA PRO A 228 10.28 -31.38 -31.42
C PRO A 228 9.45 -32.21 -32.41
N CYS A 229 10.09 -33.07 -33.21
CA CYS A 229 9.48 -33.71 -34.38
C CYS A 229 8.60 -34.92 -34.06
N GLY A 230 8.46 -35.32 -32.79
CA GLY A 230 7.65 -36.49 -32.40
C GLY A 230 8.27 -37.84 -32.82
N PRO A 231 7.64 -38.96 -32.43
CA PRO A 231 8.13 -40.30 -32.72
C PRO A 231 8.15 -40.59 -34.23
N TYR A 232 9.08 -41.45 -34.64
CA TYR A 232 9.28 -41.88 -36.04
C TYR A 232 9.54 -40.74 -37.04
N SER A 233 10.03 -39.61 -36.55
CA SER A 233 10.37 -38.44 -37.36
C SER A 233 11.84 -38.07 -37.20
N LEU A 234 12.48 -37.73 -38.32
CA LEU A 234 13.82 -37.17 -38.41
C LEU A 234 13.77 -35.65 -38.25
N CYS A 235 14.54 -35.12 -37.30
CA CYS A 235 14.79 -33.68 -37.15
C CYS A 235 16.09 -33.29 -37.87
N ARG A 236 16.02 -32.26 -38.72
CA ARG A 236 17.19 -31.62 -39.35
C ARG A 236 17.18 -30.12 -39.06
N GLU A 237 18.35 -29.56 -38.81
CA GLU A 237 18.49 -28.11 -38.63
C GLU A 237 18.60 -27.41 -39.98
N ILE A 238 17.72 -26.42 -40.23
CA ILE A 238 17.82 -25.54 -41.39
C ILE A 238 17.70 -24.10 -40.90
N LYS A 239 18.76 -23.30 -41.05
CA LYS A 239 18.82 -21.89 -40.62
C LYS A 239 18.33 -21.70 -39.17
N ASN A 240 18.90 -22.48 -38.24
CA ASN A 240 18.57 -22.41 -36.81
C ASN A 240 17.11 -22.79 -36.46
N ASN A 241 16.40 -23.49 -37.35
CA ASN A 241 15.06 -24.02 -37.12
C ASN A 241 15.05 -25.55 -37.26
N ALA A 242 14.29 -26.22 -36.40
CA ALA A 242 14.01 -27.64 -36.52
C ALA A 242 13.02 -27.90 -37.67
N VAL A 243 13.47 -28.64 -38.69
CA VAL A 243 12.63 -29.09 -39.79
C VAL A 243 12.44 -30.60 -39.66
N CYS A 244 11.18 -31.03 -39.62
CA CYS A 244 10.83 -32.42 -39.39
C CYS A 244 10.45 -33.14 -40.68
N SER A 245 10.82 -34.42 -40.79
CA SER A 245 10.39 -35.32 -41.88
C SER A 245 10.16 -36.72 -41.32
N CYS A 246 9.29 -37.55 -41.92
CA CYS A 246 9.15 -38.94 -41.47
C CYS A 246 10.40 -39.77 -41.80
N LEU A 247 10.72 -40.75 -40.96
CA LEU A 247 11.76 -41.73 -41.27
C LEU A 247 11.38 -42.57 -42.51
N PRO A 248 12.35 -43.17 -43.23
CA PRO A 248 12.05 -44.07 -44.34
C PRO A 248 11.08 -45.20 -43.90
N ASN A 249 10.08 -45.48 -44.74
CA ASN A 249 8.98 -46.44 -44.49
C ASN A 249 7.92 -46.01 -43.44
N TYR A 250 7.94 -44.73 -43.03
CA TYR A 250 6.86 -44.11 -42.27
C TYR A 250 6.11 -43.11 -43.14
N ILE A 251 4.79 -43.16 -43.08
CA ILE A 251 3.88 -42.33 -43.86
C ILE A 251 3.23 -41.25 -42.97
N GLY A 252 2.81 -40.16 -43.60
CA GLY A 252 2.16 -39.02 -42.94
C GLY A 252 3.07 -37.80 -42.85
N ALA A 253 2.78 -36.91 -41.89
CA ALA A 253 3.55 -35.71 -41.61
C ALA A 253 3.93 -35.67 -40.12
N PRO A 254 5.17 -35.28 -39.77
CA PRO A 254 5.56 -35.06 -38.38
C PRO A 254 4.63 -34.07 -37.67
N PRO A 255 4.35 -34.24 -36.36
CA PRO A 255 4.87 -35.27 -35.46
C PRO A 255 4.10 -36.60 -35.49
N MET A 256 3.18 -36.79 -36.44
CA MET A 256 2.24 -37.92 -36.51
C MET A 256 2.64 -38.97 -37.57
N CYS A 257 3.94 -39.20 -37.75
CA CYS A 257 4.42 -40.26 -38.63
C CYS A 257 4.02 -41.64 -38.08
N LYS A 258 3.54 -42.52 -38.96
CA LYS A 258 3.11 -43.88 -38.61
C LYS A 258 3.72 -44.91 -39.57
N PRO A 259 3.95 -46.16 -39.14
CA PRO A 259 4.51 -47.18 -40.01
C PRO A 259 3.53 -47.49 -41.16
N GLU A 260 4.07 -47.78 -42.34
CA GLU A 260 3.28 -48.16 -43.52
C GLU A 260 2.51 -49.47 -43.30
N CYS A 261 3.04 -50.37 -42.47
CA CYS A 261 2.40 -51.63 -42.09
C CYS A 261 2.21 -51.68 -40.56
N VAL A 262 0.97 -51.57 -40.09
CA VAL A 262 0.61 -52.11 -38.76
C VAL A 262 0.28 -53.58 -38.95
N VAL A 263 1.09 -54.47 -38.38
CA VAL A 263 0.72 -55.88 -38.27
C VAL A 263 -0.53 -55.93 -37.39
N SER A 264 -1.69 -56.15 -38.01
CA SER A 264 -2.94 -56.36 -37.29
C SER A 264 -2.79 -57.64 -36.47
N SER A 265 -2.93 -57.51 -35.15
CA SER A 265 -2.98 -58.62 -34.21
C SER A 265 -4.37 -59.28 -34.20
N ASP A 266 -4.96 -59.53 -35.37
CA ASP A 266 -6.22 -60.26 -35.52
C ASP A 266 -5.99 -61.61 -36.23
N VAL A 267 -5.13 -62.44 -35.65
CA VAL A 267 -5.25 -63.90 -35.83
C VAL A 267 -6.12 -64.41 -34.68
N GLN A 268 -7.44 -64.39 -34.88
CA GLN A 268 -8.32 -65.25 -34.10
C GLN A 268 -8.03 -66.70 -34.51
N ILE A 269 -7.40 -67.45 -33.60
CA ILE A 269 -7.42 -68.91 -33.66
C ILE A 269 -8.88 -69.33 -33.41
N VAL A 270 -9.64 -69.50 -34.49
CA VAL A 270 -10.97 -70.10 -34.41
C VAL A 270 -10.79 -71.61 -34.29
N HIS A 271 -10.96 -72.12 -33.08
CA HIS A 271 -11.31 -73.52 -32.85
C HIS A 271 -12.57 -73.86 -33.66
N LYS A 272 -12.45 -74.71 -34.68
CA LYS A 272 -13.61 -75.36 -35.30
C LYS A 272 -13.75 -76.77 -34.71
N ILE A 273 -14.66 -76.89 -33.76
CA ILE A 273 -15.32 -78.14 -33.39
C ILE A 273 -16.54 -78.25 -34.32
N GLY A 274 -16.74 -79.42 -34.93
CA GLY A 274 -17.93 -79.70 -35.74
C GLY A 274 -17.91 -81.07 -36.39
N HIS A 275 -18.50 -82.04 -35.68
CA HIS A 275 -19.03 -83.30 -36.20
C HIS A 275 -20.02 -83.05 -37.35
N VAL A 276 -19.92 -83.85 -38.42
CA VAL A 276 -20.95 -84.79 -38.93
C VAL A 276 -20.22 -85.98 -39.53
#